data_AF-B1I6W0-F1
#
_entry.id   AF-B1I6W0-F1
#
_cell.length_a   1.000
_cell.length_b   1.000
_cell.length_c   1.000
_cell.angle_alpha   90.00
_cell.angle_beta   90.00
_cell.angle_gamma   90.00
#
_symmetry.space_group_name_H-M   'P 1'
#
loop_
_entity.id
_entity.type
_entity.pdbx_description
1 polymer ?
#
loop_
_entity_poly.entity_id
_entity_poly.type
_entity_poly.pdbx_seq_one_letter_code
_entity_poly.pdbx_strand_id
1 'polypeptide(L)'
;MVNLLLRRMVRKSLVKLERINGRTLRYIVTPKGMAEKTKAACHYLRQSYQQILKISRALEMVVAGETARHGRKPQVVFYGPADEILEILKIAAGQLGLDYRVAAAPSALNELPAEHLLVITWTTEETAEPPGVPTVNILEAV
;
A
#
# COMPACT_ATOMS: atom_id res chain seq x y z
N MET A 1 -17.77 -16.72 22.76
CA MET A 1 -16.50 -15.94 22.75
C MET A 1 -16.68 -14.44 23.00
N VAL A 2 -17.69 -13.77 22.41
CA VAL A 2 -17.87 -12.30 22.52
C VAL A 2 -17.97 -11.77 23.96
N ASN A 3 -18.73 -12.45 24.83
CA ASN A 3 -18.92 -12.05 26.24
C ASN A 3 -17.61 -12.01 27.05
N LEU A 4 -16.63 -12.85 26.73
CA LEU A 4 -15.33 -12.86 27.41
C LEU A 4 -14.51 -11.61 27.05
N LEU A 5 -14.51 -11.23 25.77
CA LEU A 5 -13.80 -10.04 25.29
C LEU A 5 -14.37 -8.76 25.88
N LEU A 6 -15.71 -8.63 25.91
CA LEU A 6 -16.38 -7.50 26.54
C LEU A 6 -16.05 -7.41 28.03
N ARG A 7 -16.09 -8.53 28.78
CA ARG A 7 -15.66 -8.56 30.19
C ARG A 7 -14.19 -8.19 30.39
N ARG A 8 -13.30 -8.52 29.44
CA ARG A 8 -11.89 -8.07 29.48
C ARG A 8 -11.77 -6.57 29.20
N MET A 9 -12.54 -6.03 28.25
CA MET A 9 -12.56 -4.59 27.95
C MET A 9 -13.12 -3.77 29.11
N VAL A 10 -14.13 -4.28 29.81
CA VAL A 10 -14.64 -3.69 31.06
C VAL A 10 -13.57 -3.68 32.14
N ARG A 11 -12.88 -4.80 32.37
CA ARG A 11 -11.76 -4.88 33.34
C ARG A 11 -10.60 -3.94 33.02
N LYS A 12 -10.37 -3.62 31.74
CA LYS A 12 -9.34 -2.65 31.30
C LYS A 12 -9.82 -1.19 31.34
N SER A 13 -11.07 -0.95 31.77
CA SER A 13 -11.76 0.35 31.74
C SER A 13 -11.89 0.97 30.34
N LEU A 14 -11.87 0.15 29.29
CA LEU A 14 -12.05 0.60 27.91
C LEU A 14 -13.53 0.70 27.53
N VAL A 15 -14.37 -0.09 28.19
CA VAL A 15 -15.81 -0.15 27.98
C VAL A 15 -16.49 -0.13 29.34
N LYS A 16 -17.52 0.69 29.49
CA LYS A 16 -18.40 0.71 30.65
C LYS A 16 -19.62 -0.16 30.36
N LEU A 17 -20.07 -0.90 31.38
CA LEU A 17 -21.30 -1.67 31.34
C LEU A 17 -22.40 -0.89 32.06
N GLU A 18 -23.54 -0.70 31.41
CA GLU A 18 -24.75 -0.12 32.00
C GLU A 18 -25.92 -1.07 31.85
N ARG A 19 -26.71 -1.26 32.91
CA ARG A 19 -27.89 -2.12 32.85
C ARG A 19 -29.08 -1.28 32.38
N ILE A 20 -29.65 -1.63 31.24
CA ILE A 20 -30.86 -0.97 30.74
C ILE A 20 -32.10 -1.56 31.43
N ASN A 21 -32.15 -2.89 31.57
CA ASN A 21 -33.19 -3.61 32.31
C ASN A 21 -32.66 -4.98 32.80
N GLY A 22 -33.53 -5.82 33.38
CA GLY A 22 -33.15 -7.14 33.91
C GLY A 22 -32.48 -8.09 32.89
N ARG A 23 -32.77 -7.93 31.59
CA ARG A 23 -32.33 -8.83 30.51
C ARG A 23 -31.34 -8.19 29.53
N THR A 24 -31.18 -6.87 29.56
CA THR A 24 -30.44 -6.11 28.54
C THR A 24 -29.36 -5.24 29.17
N LEU A 25 -28.14 -5.38 28.63
CA LEU A 25 -26.95 -4.64 29.03
C LEU A 25 -26.48 -3.76 27.86
N ARG A 26 -26.06 -2.53 28.17
CA ARG A 26 -25.44 -1.58 27.26
C ARG A 26 -23.94 -1.52 27.53
N TYR A 27 -23.15 -1.61 26.48
CA TYR A 27 -21.69 -1.45 26.53
C TYR A 27 -21.33 -0.13 25.84
N ILE A 28 -20.71 0.79 26.57
CA ILE A 28 -20.35 2.13 26.06
C ILE A 28 -18.82 2.28 26.13
N VAL A 29 -18.19 2.73 25.05
CA VAL A 29 -16.75 3.01 25.07
C VAL A 29 -16.48 4.18 26.02
N THR A 30 -15.51 4.03 26.92
CA THR A 30 -15.13 5.10 27.84
C THR A 30 -14.22 6.12 27.15
N PRO A 31 -14.03 7.34 27.71
CA PRO A 31 -13.02 8.28 27.19
C PRO A 31 -11.62 7.65 27.08
N LYS A 32 -11.23 6.80 28.05
CA LYS A 32 -10.00 6.00 28.00
C LYS A 32 -10.00 5.01 26.83
N GLY A 33 -11.10 4.29 26.62
CA GLY A 33 -11.27 3.37 25.51
C GLY A 33 -11.19 4.05 24.15
N MET A 34 -11.79 5.25 24.02
CA MET A 34 -11.68 6.08 22.84
C MET A 34 -10.23 6.51 22.62
N ALA A 35 -9.54 7.03 23.64
CA ALA A 35 -8.15 7.46 23.52
C ALA A 35 -7.22 6.33 23.07
N GLU A 36 -7.37 5.12 23.62
CA GLU A 36 -6.58 3.95 23.21
C GLU A 36 -6.86 3.54 21.76
N LYS A 37 -8.13 3.55 21.33
CA LYS A 37 -8.50 3.22 19.94
C LYS A 37 -8.03 4.28 18.96
N THR A 38 -8.15 5.56 19.32
CA THR A 38 -7.60 6.67 18.54
C THR A 38 -6.09 6.56 18.42
N LYS A 39 -5.38 6.26 19.51
CA LYS A 39 -3.93 6.05 19.48
C LYS A 39 -3.53 4.92 18.53
N ALA A 40 -4.24 3.79 18.57
CA ALA A 40 -4.01 2.68 17.66
C ALA A 40 -4.28 3.06 16.19
N ALA A 41 -5.39 3.77 15.92
CA ALA A 41 -5.71 4.27 14.59
C ALA A 41 -4.64 5.25 14.06
N CYS A 42 -4.23 6.23 14.87
CA CYS A 42 -3.16 7.17 14.51
C CYS A 42 -1.83 6.45 14.24
N HIS A 43 -1.51 5.43 15.03
CA HIS A 43 -0.31 4.63 14.81
C HIS A 43 -0.36 3.88 13.48
N TYR A 44 -1.49 3.23 13.19
CA TYR A 44 -1.70 2.56 11.90
C TYR A 44 -1.58 3.54 10.73
N LEU A 45 -2.28 4.69 10.80
CA LEU A 45 -2.19 5.73 9.76
C LEU A 45 -0.77 6.21 9.53
N ARG A 46 0.00 6.41 10.61
CA ARG A 46 1.42 6.79 10.50
C ARG A 46 2.24 5.72 9.79
N GLN A 47 2.03 4.44 10.12
CA GLN A 47 2.72 3.33 9.45
C GLN A 47 2.33 3.23 7.98
N SER A 48 1.03 3.30 7.66
CA SER A 48 0.55 3.29 6.28
C SER A 48 1.14 4.43 5.47
N TYR A 49 1.18 5.64 6.02
CA TYR A 49 1.79 6.80 5.35
C TYR A 49 3.29 6.61 5.10
N GLN A 50 4.01 6.02 6.05
CA GLN A 50 5.42 5.67 5.85
C GLN A 50 5.63 4.67 4.71
N GLN A 51 4.72 3.71 4.53
CA GLN A 51 4.77 2.77 3.40
C GLN A 51 4.52 3.47 2.07
N ILE A 52 3.55 4.39 2.01
CA ILE A 52 3.31 5.21 0.81
C ILE A 52 4.59 5.96 0.42
N LEU A 53 5.20 6.68 1.36
CA LEU A 53 6.43 7.44 1.11
C LEU A 53 7.59 6.55 0.64
N LYS A 54 7.71 5.35 1.20
CA LYS A 54 8.73 4.39 0.82
C LYS A 54 8.59 3.95 -0.63
N ILE A 55 7.38 3.55 -1.05
CA ILE A 55 7.10 3.13 -2.43
C ILE A 55 7.35 4.29 -3.40
N SER A 56 6.89 5.51 -3.07
CA SER A 56 7.13 6.68 -3.91
C SER A 56 8.62 6.99 -4.08
N ARG A 57 9.42 6.88 -3.00
CA ARG A 57 10.88 7.08 -3.07
C ARG A 57 11.59 5.98 -3.83
N ALA A 58 11.16 4.73 -3.69
CA ALA A 58 11.71 3.63 -4.46
C ALA A 58 11.54 3.89 -5.97
N LEU A 59 10.36 4.37 -6.38
CA LEU A 59 10.12 4.75 -7.78
C LEU A 59 11.06 5.86 -8.24
N GLU A 60 11.19 6.91 -7.44
CA GLU A 60 12.10 8.02 -7.72
C GLU A 60 13.55 7.55 -7.88
N MET A 61 14.05 6.70 -6.97
CA MET A 61 15.41 6.18 -7.02
C MET A 61 15.66 5.30 -8.25
N VAL A 62 14.75 4.39 -8.58
CA VAL A 62 14.87 3.52 -9.75
C VAL A 62 14.89 4.34 -11.04
N VAL A 63 13.94 5.28 -11.18
CA VAL A 63 13.84 6.14 -12.36
C VAL A 63 15.05 7.06 -12.48
N ALA A 64 15.53 7.64 -11.37
CA ALA A 64 16.73 8.48 -11.37
C ALA A 64 17.98 7.68 -11.77
N GLY A 65 18.12 6.45 -11.27
CA GLY A 65 19.21 5.55 -11.65
C GLY A 65 19.22 5.21 -13.14
N GLU A 66 18.06 4.88 -13.70
CA GLU A 66 17.92 4.61 -15.15
C GLU A 66 18.16 5.87 -16.00
N THR A 67 17.68 7.03 -15.54
CA THR A 67 17.92 8.31 -16.22
C THR A 67 19.41 8.67 -16.24
N ALA A 68 20.13 8.44 -15.13
CA ALA A 68 21.57 8.70 -15.05
C ALA A 68 22.38 7.77 -15.97
N ARG A 69 21.92 6.52 -16.18
CA ARG A 69 22.59 5.55 -17.06
C ARG A 69 22.38 5.84 -18.54
N HIS A 70 21.19 6.28 -18.92
CA HIS A 70 20.79 6.41 -20.33
C HIS A 70 20.66 7.86 -20.81
N GLY A 71 20.83 8.85 -19.92
CA GLY A 71 20.78 10.28 -20.23
C GLY A 71 19.41 10.84 -20.57
N ARG A 72 18.35 10.02 -20.52
CA ARG A 72 16.94 10.38 -20.76
C ARG A 72 16.04 9.63 -19.80
N LYS A 73 14.82 10.13 -19.56
CA LYS A 73 13.84 9.45 -18.71
C LYS A 73 13.33 8.16 -19.38
N PRO A 74 13.13 7.05 -18.64
CA PRO A 74 12.56 5.84 -19.17
C PRO A 74 11.06 5.97 -19.43
N GLN A 75 10.58 5.22 -20.41
CA GLN A 75 9.14 4.98 -20.55
C GLN A 75 8.74 3.95 -19.49
N VAL A 76 7.88 4.35 -18.56
CA VAL A 76 7.52 3.49 -17.41
C VAL A 76 6.27 2.68 -17.72
N VAL A 77 6.30 1.40 -17.35
CA VAL A 77 5.10 0.55 -17.41
C VAL A 77 4.87 -0.11 -16.06
N PHE A 78 3.68 0.09 -15.51
CA PHE A 78 3.23 -0.58 -14.31
C PHE A 78 2.54 -1.89 -14.67
N TYR A 79 3.04 -2.99 -14.13
CA TYR A 79 2.47 -4.33 -14.32
C TYR A 79 2.29 -5.01 -12.96
N GLY A 80 1.04 -5.26 -12.60
CA GLY A 80 0.69 -5.79 -11.29
C GLY A 80 -0.82 -5.74 -11.01
N PRO A 81 -1.25 -6.18 -9.82
CA PRO A 81 -2.65 -6.15 -9.42
C PRO A 81 -3.20 -4.71 -9.36
N ALA A 82 -4.49 -4.54 -9.68
CA ALA A 82 -5.16 -3.25 -9.55
C ALA A 82 -5.54 -2.95 -8.08
N ASP A 83 -4.53 -2.62 -7.27
CA ASP A 83 -4.62 -2.40 -5.84
C ASP A 83 -4.15 -0.99 -5.41
N GLU A 84 -4.01 -0.74 -4.11
CA GLU A 84 -3.58 0.54 -3.57
C GLU A 84 -2.15 0.92 -3.98
N ILE A 85 -1.28 -0.06 -4.28
CA ILE A 85 0.11 0.19 -4.67
C ILE A 85 0.15 0.79 -6.08
N LEU A 86 -0.68 0.30 -7.00
CA LEU A 86 -0.84 0.91 -8.31
C LEU A 86 -1.22 2.39 -8.21
N GLU A 87 -2.15 2.75 -7.33
CA GLU A 87 -2.57 4.14 -7.16
C GLU A 87 -1.45 5.01 -6.58
N ILE A 88 -0.66 4.49 -5.63
CA ILE A 88 0.54 5.18 -5.11
C ILE A 88 1.55 5.42 -6.24
N LEU A 89 1.80 4.41 -7.08
CA LEU A 89 2.72 4.51 -8.21
C LEU A 89 2.26 5.53 -9.25
N LYS A 90 0.96 5.57 -9.58
CA LYS A 90 0.38 6.59 -10.48
C LYS A 90 0.57 8.01 -9.94
N ILE A 91 0.32 8.22 -8.65
CA ILE A 91 0.52 9.53 -8.00
C ILE A 91 1.99 9.93 -8.05
N ALA A 92 2.89 9.02 -7.67
CA ALA A 92 4.33 9.27 -7.67
C ALA A 92 4.87 9.54 -9.09
N ALA A 93 4.44 8.77 -10.09
CA ALA A 93 4.80 8.99 -11.48
C ALA A 93 4.31 10.35 -12.02
N GLY A 94 3.09 10.75 -11.64
CA GLY A 94 2.56 12.08 -11.96
C GLY A 94 3.39 13.21 -11.35
N GLN A 95 3.84 13.07 -10.10
CA GLN A 95 4.71 14.04 -9.43
C GLN A 95 6.10 14.14 -10.09
N LEU A 96 6.63 13.02 -10.59
CA LEU A 96 7.91 12.97 -11.30
C LEU A 96 7.82 13.40 -12.78
N GLY A 97 6.61 13.67 -13.28
CA GLY A 97 6.34 13.98 -14.68
C GLY A 97 6.82 12.87 -15.61
N LEU A 98 6.44 11.63 -15.30
CA LEU A 98 6.77 10.44 -16.09
C LEU A 98 5.63 10.07 -17.03
N ASP A 99 5.97 9.74 -18.26
CA ASP A 99 5.04 9.09 -19.17
C ASP A 99 4.96 7.61 -18.80
N TYR A 100 3.83 7.22 -18.18
CA TYR A 100 3.60 5.86 -17.74
C TYR A 100 2.40 5.20 -18.43
N ARG A 101 2.45 3.89 -18.55
CA ARG A 101 1.31 3.04 -18.97
C ARG A 101 1.04 1.97 -17.92
N VAL A 102 -0.18 1.45 -17.90
CA VAL A 102 -0.56 0.33 -17.04
C VAL A 102 -0.87 -0.86 -17.93
N ALA A 103 -0.19 -1.98 -17.70
CA ALA A 103 -0.41 -3.22 -18.41
C ALA A 103 -1.22 -4.19 -17.54
N ALA A 104 -2.34 -4.68 -18.08
CA ALA A 104 -3.20 -5.67 -17.41
C ALA A 104 -2.83 -7.12 -17.76
N ALA A 105 -2.04 -7.35 -18.82
CA ALA A 105 -1.65 -8.67 -19.29
C ALA A 105 -0.19 -8.66 -19.79
N PRO A 106 0.55 -9.78 -19.67
CA PRO A 106 1.92 -9.90 -20.16
C PRO A 106 2.06 -9.61 -21.66
N SER A 107 1.07 -9.96 -22.47
CA SER A 107 1.09 -9.76 -23.93
C SER A 107 1.18 -8.28 -24.33
N ALA A 108 0.62 -7.38 -23.52
CA ALA A 108 0.67 -5.94 -23.77
C ALA A 108 2.09 -5.35 -23.60
N LEU A 109 3.01 -6.07 -22.94
CA LEU A 109 4.41 -5.65 -22.79
C LEU A 109 5.22 -5.93 -24.06
N ASN A 110 4.85 -6.95 -24.85
CA ASN A 110 5.57 -7.35 -26.07
C ASN A 110 5.33 -6.40 -27.25
N GLU A 111 4.26 -5.62 -27.22
CA GLU A 111 3.92 -4.64 -28.27
C GLU A 111 4.63 -3.30 -28.09
N LEU A 112 5.39 -3.13 -27.00
CA LEU A 112 6.05 -1.86 -26.68
C LEU A 112 7.45 -1.81 -27.32
N PRO A 113 7.83 -0.66 -27.91
CA PRO A 113 9.18 -0.49 -28.43
C PRO A 113 10.19 -0.65 -27.28
N ALA A 114 11.15 -1.55 -27.47
CA ALA A 114 12.13 -1.93 -26.44
C ALA A 114 13.13 -0.82 -26.07
N GLU A 115 13.09 0.32 -26.76
CA GLU A 115 14.04 1.41 -26.51
C GLU A 115 13.74 2.12 -25.18
N HIS A 116 14.49 1.73 -24.14
CA HIS A 116 14.52 2.37 -22.83
C HIS A 116 13.18 2.26 -22.06
N LEU A 117 12.63 1.04 -22.07
CA LEU A 117 11.46 0.63 -21.31
C LEU A 117 11.85 0.21 -19.88
N LEU A 118 11.18 0.76 -18.88
CA LEU A 118 11.30 0.34 -17.48
C LEU A 118 9.97 -0.26 -17.01
N VAL A 119 9.95 -1.57 -16.79
CA VAL A 119 8.76 -2.26 -16.28
C VAL A 119 8.87 -2.40 -14.77
N ILE A 120 7.87 -1.89 -14.06
CA ILE A 120 7.80 -1.88 -12.61
C ILE A 120 6.68 -2.80 -12.15
N THR A 121 7.02 -3.73 -11.26
CA THR A 121 6.11 -4.73 -10.71
C THR A 121 6.01 -4.60 -9.20
N TRP A 122 4.91 -5.08 -8.63
CA TRP A 122 4.69 -5.20 -7.18
C TRP A 122 3.84 -6.43 -6.94
N THR A 123 4.48 -7.58 -6.77
CA THR A 123 3.78 -8.78 -6.34
C THR A 123 4.60 -9.52 -5.31
N THR A 124 3.91 -10.08 -4.33
CA THR A 124 4.50 -10.90 -3.26
C THR A 124 4.33 -12.39 -3.54
N GLU A 125 3.44 -12.74 -4.47
CA GLU A 125 3.24 -14.10 -4.96
C GLU A 125 3.70 -14.19 -6.41
N GLU A 126 4.06 -15.40 -6.82
CA GLU A 126 4.61 -15.85 -8.10
C GLU A 126 3.66 -15.56 -9.29
N THR A 127 3.30 -14.29 -9.49
CA THR A 127 2.57 -13.84 -10.67
C THR A 127 3.62 -13.71 -11.75
N ALA A 128 3.72 -14.76 -12.56
CA ALA A 128 4.69 -14.96 -13.65
C ALA A 128 5.35 -13.67 -14.12
N GLU A 129 6.63 -13.52 -13.79
CA GLU A 129 7.48 -12.52 -14.45
C GLU A 129 7.25 -12.64 -15.96
N PRO A 130 6.89 -11.55 -16.64
CA PRO A 130 6.67 -11.60 -18.08
C PRO A 130 7.99 -12.07 -18.75
N PRO A 131 7.99 -13.21 -19.47
CA PRO A 131 9.21 -13.79 -19.98
C PRO A 131 9.85 -12.87 -21.02
N GLY A 132 11.07 -12.40 -20.74
CA GLY A 132 11.91 -11.68 -21.71
C GLY A 132 12.00 -10.16 -21.54
N VAL A 133 11.42 -9.55 -20.50
CA VAL A 133 11.52 -8.10 -20.24
C VAL A 133 12.18 -7.84 -18.87
N PRO A 134 13.20 -6.97 -18.77
CA PRO A 134 13.78 -6.61 -17.48
C PRO A 134 12.74 -5.87 -16.63
N THR A 135 12.34 -6.48 -15.50
CA THR A 135 11.40 -5.91 -14.54
C THR A 135 12.09 -5.51 -13.25
N VAL A 136 11.62 -4.44 -12.61
CA VAL A 136 12.06 -4.03 -11.27
C VAL A 136 10.88 -4.18 -10.31
N ASN A 137 11.04 -5.05 -9.30
CA ASN A 137 10.05 -5.16 -8.23
C ASN A 137 10.23 -3.99 -7.26
N ILE A 138 9.23 -3.12 -7.18
CA ILE A 138 9.31 -1.91 -6.36
C ILE A 138 9.29 -2.22 -4.86
N LEU A 139 8.77 -3.38 -4.45
CA LEU A 139 8.72 -3.78 -3.06
C LEU A 139 10.08 -4.27 -2.53
N GLU A 140 10.94 -4.76 -3.43
CA GLU A 140 12.31 -5.15 -3.09
C GLU A 140 13.27 -3.95 -3.03
N ALA A 141 12.88 -2.84 -3.67
CA ALA A 141 13.63 -1.59 -3.67
C ALA A 141 13.34 -0.67 -2.45
N VAL A 142 12.50 -1.11 -1.51
CA VAL A 142 11.98 -0.35 -0.34
C VAL A 142 12.64 -0.74 0.98
#